data_AF-A0A482YV62-F1
#
_entry.id   AF-A0A482YV62-F1
#
_cell.length_a   1.000
_cell.length_b   1.000
_cell.length_c   1.000
_cell.angle_alpha   90.00
_cell.angle_beta   90.00
_cell.angle_gamma   90.00
#
_symmetry.space_group_name_H-M   'P 1'
#
loop_
_entity.id
_entity.type
_entity.pdbx_description
1 polymer ?
#
loop_
_entity_poly.entity_id
_entity_poly.type
_entity_poly.pdbx_seq_one_letter_code
_entity_poly.pdbx_strand_id
1 'polypeptide(L)'
;MNMRQYFKSIYLVILLSVSFSAATHHQTRVIEADVISTVPIYYGYNRSMTDNYCKEFHFITRICSSIEEAGMSQMLKGYRTELDYEGIRLYVSTKNKPLGKTLKVRVYGQNLYQGQRATVAR
;
A
#
# COMPACT_ATOMS: atom_id res chain seq x y z
N MET A 1 -0.68 -67.01 15.79
CA MET A 1 -1.28 -65.76 15.28
C MET A 1 -0.14 -64.80 14.92
N ASN A 2 -0.07 -64.39 13.65
CA ASN A 2 1.09 -63.77 13.02
C ASN A 2 1.26 -62.29 13.41
N MET A 3 2.34 -61.97 14.15
CA MET A 3 2.78 -60.60 14.49
C MET A 3 3.28 -59.75 13.29
N ARG A 4 3.00 -60.16 12.04
CA ARG A 4 3.42 -59.43 10.83
C ARG A 4 2.37 -58.47 10.27
N GLN A 5 1.13 -58.51 10.75
CA GLN A 5 0.05 -57.67 10.22
C GLN A 5 -0.03 -56.27 10.86
N TYR A 6 0.49 -56.08 12.08
CA TYR A 6 0.39 -54.79 12.78
C TYR A 6 1.33 -53.71 12.22
N PHE A 7 2.45 -54.09 11.60
CA PHE A 7 3.41 -53.11 11.07
C PHE A 7 2.97 -52.46 9.76
N LYS A 8 2.08 -53.07 8.98
CA LYS A 8 1.61 -52.48 7.71
C LYS A 8 0.52 -51.42 7.89
N SER A 9 -0.25 -51.48 8.98
CA SER A 9 -1.35 -50.54 9.22
C SER A 9 -0.93 -49.21 9.86
N ILE A 10 0.27 -49.13 10.43
CA ILE A 10 0.75 -47.90 11.10
C ILE A 10 1.29 -46.89 10.07
N TYR A 11 1.86 -47.35 8.96
CA TYR A 11 2.39 -46.46 7.91
C TYR A 11 1.31 -45.73 7.10
N LEU A 12 0.08 -46.25 7.06
CA LEU A 12 -1.03 -45.63 6.32
C LEU A 12 -1.67 -44.45 7.06
N VAL A 13 -1.57 -44.41 8.39
CA VAL A 13 -2.17 -43.35 9.22
C VAL A 13 -1.30 -42.09 9.25
N ILE A 14 0.02 -42.24 9.08
CA ILE A 14 0.97 -41.12 9.16
C ILE A 14 1.01 -40.29 7.86
N LEU A 15 0.57 -40.84 6.72
CA LEU A 15 0.55 -40.14 5.43
C LEU A 15 -0.63 -39.17 5.25
N LEU A 16 -1.64 -39.19 6.13
CA LEU A 16 -2.81 -38.32 6.05
C LEU A 16 -2.68 -37.00 6.85
N SER A 17 -1.66 -36.85 7.69
CA SER A 17 -1.48 -35.65 8.52
C SER A 17 -0.69 -34.52 7.85
N VAL A 18 -0.25 -34.68 6.60
CA VAL A 18 0.62 -33.70 5.91
C VAL A 18 -0.05 -33.16 4.65
N SER A 19 -1.27 -32.62 4.74
CA SER A 19 -1.91 -31.97 3.59
C SER A 19 -2.97 -30.92 3.97
N PHE A 20 -2.75 -30.10 4.99
CA PHE A 20 -3.54 -28.88 5.16
C PHE A 20 -2.66 -27.72 5.59
N SER A 21 -1.63 -27.43 4.79
CA SER A 21 -1.18 -26.04 4.67
C SER A 21 -2.28 -25.30 3.93
N ALA A 22 -3.30 -24.85 4.65
CA ALA A 22 -4.27 -23.91 4.12
C ALA A 22 -3.49 -22.66 3.73
N ALA A 23 -3.15 -22.55 2.45
CA ALA A 23 -2.69 -21.31 1.87
C ALA A 23 -3.81 -20.31 2.14
N THR A 24 -3.61 -19.43 3.11
CA THR A 24 -4.52 -18.34 3.40
C THR A 24 -4.51 -17.44 2.18
N HIS A 25 -5.39 -17.71 1.24
CA HIS A 25 -5.63 -16.85 0.10
C HIS A 25 -6.02 -15.49 0.65
N HIS A 26 -5.10 -14.53 0.55
CA HIS A 26 -5.38 -13.12 0.82
C HIS A 26 -6.37 -12.65 -0.24
N GLN A 27 -7.66 -12.88 0.01
CA GLN A 27 -8.71 -12.39 -0.86
C GLN A 27 -8.63 -10.87 -0.91
N THR A 28 -8.57 -10.35 -2.13
CA THR A 28 -8.67 -8.92 -2.38
C THR A 28 -10.09 -8.64 -2.83
N ARG A 29 -10.74 -7.66 -2.21
CA ARG A 29 -12.09 -7.24 -2.55
C ARG A 29 -12.05 -5.82 -3.08
N VAL A 30 -12.85 -5.53 -4.11
CA VAL A 30 -13.11 -4.16 -4.55
C VAL A 30 -14.40 -3.69 -3.87
N ILE A 31 -14.32 -2.55 -3.20
CA ILE A 31 -15.44 -1.89 -2.56
C ILE A 31 -15.55 -0.46 -3.09
N GLU A 32 -16.74 0.12 -3.00
CA GLU A 32 -16.98 1.53 -3.27
C GLU A 32 -17.19 2.24 -1.94
N ALA A 33 -16.38 3.26 -1.65
CA ALA A 33 -16.34 3.96 -0.37
C ALA A 33 -16.51 5.47 -0.58
N ASP A 34 -17.19 6.13 0.36
CA ASP A 34 -17.46 7.56 0.32
C ASP A 34 -16.20 8.35 0.64
N VAL A 35 -15.95 9.44 -0.10
CA VAL A 35 -14.84 10.35 0.14
C VAL A 35 -15.21 11.31 1.26
N ILE A 36 -14.54 11.18 2.41
CA ILE A 36 -14.72 12.09 3.55
C ILE A 36 -13.84 13.32 3.39
N SER A 37 -12.55 13.11 3.14
CA SER A 37 -11.57 14.20 3.08
C SER A 37 -10.45 13.89 2.10
N THR A 38 -9.84 14.92 1.53
CA THR A 38 -8.67 14.79 0.65
C THR A 38 -7.65 15.86 1.00
N VAL A 39 -6.45 15.44 1.36
CA VAL A 39 -5.33 16.33 1.70
C VAL A 39 -4.17 16.14 0.74
N PRO A 40 -3.53 17.22 0.25
CA PRO A 40 -2.35 17.10 -0.58
C PRO A 40 -1.16 16.52 0.22
N ILE A 41 -0.34 15.72 -0.46
CA ILE A 41 0.94 15.21 0.02
C ILE A 41 2.02 15.90 -0.79
N TYR A 42 2.96 16.54 -0.13
CA TYR A 42 4.10 17.20 -0.79
C TYR A 42 5.39 16.43 -0.54
N TYR A 43 6.34 16.52 -1.48
CA TYR A 43 7.72 16.15 -1.22
C TYR A 43 8.36 17.23 -0.36
N GLY A 44 8.90 16.86 0.80
CA GLY A 44 9.81 17.71 1.54
C GLY A 44 11.21 17.57 0.93
N TYR A 45 11.64 18.55 0.14
CA TYR A 45 13.05 18.66 -0.24
C TYR A 45 13.78 19.39 0.88
N ASN A 46 14.77 18.74 1.49
CA ASN A 46 15.69 19.43 2.38
C ASN A 46 16.68 20.20 1.52
N ARG A 47 16.69 21.53 1.65
CA ARG A 47 17.61 22.45 0.95
C ARG A 47 19.06 21.97 1.02
N SER A 48 19.46 21.35 2.14
CA SER A 48 20.83 20.84 2.34
C SER A 48 21.25 19.74 1.35
N MET A 49 20.32 18.92 0.86
CA MET A 49 20.63 17.86 -0.11
C MET A 49 20.87 18.44 -1.50
N THR A 50 20.09 19.44 -1.89
CA THR A 50 20.25 20.14 -3.17
C THR A 50 21.50 21.00 -3.18
N ASP A 51 21.79 21.70 -2.09
CA ASP A 51 23.01 22.51 -1.96
C ASP A 51 24.27 21.65 -2.13
N ASN A 52 24.31 20.44 -1.57
CA ASN A 52 25.44 19.52 -1.76
C ASN A 52 25.53 19.01 -3.20
N TYR A 53 24.41 18.65 -3.82
CA TYR A 53 24.37 18.16 -5.21
C TYR A 53 24.78 19.23 -6.22
N CYS A 54 24.35 20.47 -6.01
CA CYS A 54 24.70 21.63 -6.84
C CYS A 54 26.14 22.11 -6.62
N LYS A 55 26.74 21.86 -5.45
CA LYS A 55 28.15 22.18 -5.18
C LYS A 55 29.12 21.17 -5.79
N GLU A 56 28.79 19.88 -5.76
CA GLU A 56 29.69 18.82 -6.29
C GLU A 56 29.70 18.75 -7.81
N PHE A 57 28.57 19.05 -8.46
CA PHE A 57 28.48 19.06 -9.93
C PHE A 57 28.41 20.50 -10.44
N HIS A 58 29.58 21.09 -10.71
CA HIS A 58 29.78 22.42 -11.31
C HIS A 58 29.08 22.65 -12.68
N PHE A 59 28.28 21.70 -13.19
CA PHE A 59 27.78 21.66 -14.56
C PHE A 59 26.27 21.87 -14.72
N ILE A 60 25.53 22.20 -13.66
CA ILE A 60 24.07 22.37 -13.76
C ILE A 60 23.60 23.74 -13.26
N THR A 61 24.15 24.79 -13.85
CA THR A 61 23.86 26.19 -13.47
C THR A 61 22.38 26.58 -13.67
N ARG A 62 21.70 26.08 -14.70
CA ARG A 62 20.27 26.43 -14.95
C ARG A 62 19.27 25.76 -13.99
N ILE A 63 19.54 24.55 -13.52
CA ILE A 63 18.61 23.81 -12.64
C ILE A 63 18.78 24.27 -11.20
N CYS A 64 20.01 24.56 -10.76
CA CYS A 64 20.26 25.06 -9.42
C CYS A 64 19.71 26.49 -9.22
N SER A 65 19.82 27.38 -10.22
CA SER A 65 19.25 28.73 -10.14
C SER A 65 17.71 28.76 -10.14
N SER A 66 17.03 27.83 -10.84
CA SER A 66 15.55 27.78 -10.79
C SER A 66 15.01 27.27 -9.45
N ILE A 67 15.83 26.55 -8.67
CA ILE A 67 15.47 26.06 -7.34
C ILE A 67 15.63 27.16 -6.27
N GLU A 68 16.61 28.06 -6.43
CA GLU A 68 16.81 29.21 -5.53
C GLU A 68 15.72 30.28 -5.68
N GLU A 69 15.31 30.60 -6.91
CA GLU A 69 14.25 31.59 -7.18
C GLU A 69 12.85 31.11 -6.77
N ALA A 70 12.62 29.79 -6.73
CA ALA A 70 11.30 29.20 -6.48
C ALA A 70 10.92 29.07 -4.99
N GLY A 71 11.76 29.54 -4.06
CA GLY A 71 11.42 29.62 -2.63
C GLY A 71 10.72 28.37 -2.10
N MET A 72 11.38 27.21 -2.17
CA MET A 72 10.82 25.90 -1.82
C MET A 72 9.41 25.65 -2.39
N SER A 73 9.27 25.50 -3.71
CA SER A 73 8.03 24.96 -4.25
C SER A 73 7.89 23.52 -3.77
N GLN A 74 7.09 23.29 -2.73
CA GLN A 74 6.68 21.97 -2.30
C GLN A 74 6.11 21.24 -3.52
N MET A 75 6.85 20.28 -4.09
CA MET A 75 6.37 19.57 -5.27
C MET A 75 5.26 18.62 -4.82
N LEU A 76 4.07 18.77 -5.40
CA LEU A 76 2.93 17.91 -5.09
C LEU A 76 3.28 16.45 -5.46
N LYS A 77 3.30 15.58 -4.45
CA LYS A 77 3.48 14.13 -4.61
C LYS A 77 2.18 13.44 -5.01
N GLY A 78 1.07 13.93 -4.48
CA GLY A 78 -0.25 13.36 -4.70
C GLY A 78 -1.21 13.81 -3.60
N TYR A 79 -2.21 12.99 -3.33
CA TYR A 79 -3.26 13.26 -2.36
C TYR A 79 -3.48 12.03 -1.47
N ARG A 80 -3.65 12.25 -0.18
CA ARG A 80 -4.18 11.25 0.74
C ARG A 80 -5.67 11.51 0.86
N THR A 81 -6.45 10.47 0.61
CA THR A 81 -7.91 10.51 0.71
C THR A 81 -8.35 9.63 1.85
N GLU A 82 -9.16 10.17 2.74
CA GLU A 82 -9.88 9.45 3.79
C GLU A 82 -11.24 9.03 3.24
N LEU A 83 -11.56 7.75 3.40
CA LEU A 83 -12.76 7.13 2.90
C LEU A 83 -13.59 6.56 4.05
N ASP A 84 -14.91 6.61 3.92
CA ASP A 84 -15.84 5.87 4.77
C ASP A 84 -16.41 4.67 3.99
N TYR A 85 -16.35 3.50 4.60
CA TYR A 85 -17.08 2.32 4.11
C TYR A 85 -17.80 1.69 5.30
N GLU A 86 -19.13 1.81 5.33
CA GLU A 86 -19.96 1.23 6.40
C GLU A 86 -19.49 1.66 7.82
N GLY A 87 -19.04 2.92 7.97
CA GLY A 87 -18.50 3.45 9.24
C GLY A 87 -17.04 3.08 9.53
N ILE A 88 -16.37 2.35 8.64
CA ILE A 88 -14.94 2.04 8.72
C ILE A 88 -14.16 3.04 7.91
N ARG A 89 -13.17 3.69 8.55
CA ARG A 89 -12.30 4.64 7.87
C ARG A 89 -11.12 3.97 7.20
N LEU A 90 -10.95 4.23 5.91
CA LEU A 90 -9.85 3.73 5.08
C LEU A 90 -9.03 4.90 4.53
N TYR A 91 -7.75 4.65 4.25
CA TYR A 91 -6.87 5.66 3.66
C TYR A 91 -6.26 5.16 2.35
N VAL A 92 -6.34 6.00 1.31
CA VAL A 92 -5.73 5.74 0.01
C VAL A 92 -4.88 6.91 -0.44
N SER A 93 -3.81 6.63 -1.20
CA SER A 93 -2.98 7.67 -1.83
C SER A 93 -3.19 7.66 -3.34
N THR A 94 -3.47 8.81 -3.92
CA THR A 94 -3.71 9.01 -5.36
C THR A 94 -2.76 10.05 -5.92
N LYS A 95 -2.40 9.95 -7.20
CA LYS A 95 -1.58 10.98 -7.86
C LYS A 95 -2.37 12.26 -8.11
N ASN A 96 -3.62 12.12 -8.54
CA ASN A 96 -4.53 13.21 -8.83
C ASN A 96 -5.59 13.33 -7.73
N LYS A 97 -6.15 14.54 -7.57
CA LYS A 97 -7.24 14.78 -6.63
C LYS A 97 -8.47 13.99 -7.09
N PRO A 98 -9.12 13.19 -6.22
CA PRO A 98 -10.41 12.59 -6.53
C PRO A 98 -11.44 13.67 -6.81
N LEU A 99 -12.21 13.52 -7.89
CA LEU A 99 -13.27 14.46 -8.26
C LEU A 99 -14.66 13.97 -7.83
N GLY A 100 -14.79 12.65 -7.58
CA GLY A 100 -16.05 12.02 -7.20
C GLY A 100 -16.31 12.06 -5.69
N LYS A 101 -17.59 11.86 -5.34
CA LYS A 101 -18.02 11.64 -3.95
C LYS A 101 -17.67 10.25 -3.43
N THR A 102 -17.40 9.30 -4.34
CA THR A 102 -17.02 7.93 -4.01
C THR A 102 -15.73 7.54 -4.72
N LEU A 103 -15.01 6.56 -4.17
CA LEU A 103 -13.88 5.91 -4.81
C LEU A 103 -14.01 4.39 -4.72
N LYS A 104 -13.75 3.72 -5.85
CA LYS A 104 -13.57 2.27 -5.86
C LYS A 104 -12.16 1.95 -5.41
N VAL A 105 -12.04 1.18 -4.34
CA VAL A 105 -10.77 0.78 -3.76
C VAL A 105 -10.69 -0.74 -3.60
N ARG A 106 -9.53 -1.28 -3.90
CA ARG A 106 -9.12 -2.64 -3.58
C ARG A 106 -8.59 -2.67 -2.15
N VAL A 107 -9.18 -3.51 -1.32
CA VAL A 107 -8.71 -3.78 0.03
C VAL A 107 -8.18 -5.20 0.12
N TYR A 108 -7.07 -5.36 0.86
CA TYR A 108 -6.36 -6.61 1.01
C TYR A 108 -6.72 -7.25 2.35
N GLY A 109 -7.23 -8.48 2.31
CA GLY A 109 -7.60 -9.25 3.50
C GLY A 109 -9.09 -9.49 3.61
N GLN A 110 -9.45 -10.46 4.44
CA GLN A 110 -10.84 -10.87 4.65
C GLN A 110 -11.62 -9.88 5.52
N ASN A 111 -10.94 -9.10 6.36
CA ASN A 111 -11.54 -8.17 7.32
C ASN A 111 -11.07 -6.74 7.06
N LEU A 112 -12.02 -5.80 7.07
CA LEU A 112 -11.77 -4.36 7.08
C LEU A 112 -11.54 -3.89 8.51
N TYR A 113 -10.59 -3.00 8.72
CA TYR A 113 -10.35 -2.40 10.03
C TYR A 113 -10.04 -0.91 9.91
N GLN A 114 -10.28 -0.19 11.01
CA GLN A 114 -10.07 1.25 11.09
C GLN A 114 -8.62 1.62 10.78
N GLY A 115 -8.42 2.57 9.85
CA GLY A 115 -7.10 3.06 9.48
C GLY A 115 -6.33 2.18 8.50
N GLN A 116 -6.98 1.15 7.95
CA GLN A 116 -6.37 0.29 6.94
C GLN A 116 -6.01 1.08 5.67
N ARG A 117 -4.87 0.73 5.07
CA ARG A 117 -4.48 1.22 3.74
C ARG A 117 -5.23 0.45 2.65
N ALA A 118 -5.88 1.19 1.76
CA ALA A 118 -6.50 0.66 0.55
C ALA A 118 -5.76 1.18 -0.71
N THR A 119 -6.00 0.54 -1.85
CA THR A 119 -5.44 0.96 -3.15
C THR A 119 -6.57 1.28 -4.11
N VAL A 120 -6.46 2.33 -4.94
CA VAL A 120 -7.50 2.61 -5.94
C VAL A 120 -7.64 1.45 -6.93
N ALA A 121 -8.87 0.99 -7.14
CA ALA A 121 -9.18 0.00 -8.17
C ALA A 121 -9.24 0.70 -9.53
N ARG A 122 -8.63 0.09 -10.56
CA ARG A 122 -8.70 0.56 -11.95
C ARG A 122 -10.00 0.14 -12.59
#